data_AF-A0A1D3RP38-F1
#
_entry.id   AF-A0A1D3RP38-F1
#
_cell.length_a   1.000
_cell.length_b   1.000
_cell.length_c   1.000
_cell.angle_alpha   90.00
_cell.angle_beta   90.00
_cell.angle_gamma   90.00
#
_symmetry.space_group_name_H-M   'P 1'
#
loop_
_entity.id
_entity.type
_entity.pdbx_description
1 polymer ?
#
loop_
_entity_poly.entity_id
_entity_poly.type
_entity_poly.pdbx_seq_one_letter_code
_entity_poly.pdbx_strand_id
1 'polypeptide(L)'
;MTDLAGPTSIKMDCHDYINVFCIYAAHSGELETVSEETLDILKKELEIPKECLNLGEYAVLVTNVPQFIDRIKKAVMDKNYKMTSGLVTYYDPDTFHGNFFEDEPIFRKQDGYKHQKEYRFAFDTGLVGDDPLILNIGNISDIAVKCKVSDVNNGLNIKFLES
;
A
#
# COMPACT_ATOMS: atom_id res chain seq x y z
N MET A 1 5.01 33.33 24.61
CA MET A 1 4.26 32.08 24.38
C MET A 1 4.32 31.83 22.89
N THR A 2 5.28 31.02 22.47
CA THR A 2 5.61 30.82 21.06
C THR A 2 4.78 29.65 20.55
N ASP A 3 3.73 30.01 19.84
CA ASP A 3 3.31 29.44 18.57
C ASP A 3 3.11 27.92 18.50
N LEU A 4 1.84 27.50 18.63
CA LEU A 4 1.34 26.22 18.15
C LEU A 4 1.11 26.35 16.62
N ALA A 5 2.19 26.55 15.86
CA ALA A 5 2.16 26.89 14.42
C ALA A 5 2.17 25.66 13.49
N GLY A 6 1.61 24.53 13.93
CA GLY A 6 1.56 23.30 13.15
C GLY A 6 0.18 22.66 13.17
N PRO A 7 -0.15 21.86 12.14
CA PRO A 7 -1.40 21.11 12.11
C PRO A 7 -1.54 20.23 13.35
N THR A 8 -2.66 20.36 14.06
CA THR A 8 -2.98 19.58 15.25
C THR A 8 -3.88 18.41 14.87
N SER A 9 -3.51 17.18 15.24
CA SER A 9 -4.32 15.98 15.00
C SER A 9 -4.69 15.29 16.31
N ILE A 10 -5.95 14.86 16.43
CA ILE A 10 -6.43 14.01 17.53
C ILE A 10 -6.77 12.64 16.94
N LYS A 11 -6.36 11.57 17.61
CA LYS A 11 -6.60 10.18 17.18
C LYS A 11 -7.32 9.42 18.27
N MET A 12 -8.11 8.44 17.87
CA MET A 12 -8.77 7.50 18.79
C MET A 12 -7.89 6.28 19.01
N ASP A 13 -7.74 5.86 20.26
CA ASP A 13 -6.91 4.71 20.67
C ASP A 13 -7.37 3.37 20.06
N CYS A 14 -8.60 3.29 19.53
CA CYS A 14 -9.14 2.07 18.93
C CYS A 14 -8.34 1.57 17.71
N HIS A 15 -7.55 2.44 17.07
CA HIS A 15 -6.70 2.06 15.95
C HIS A 15 -5.27 1.71 16.35
N ASP A 16 -4.87 1.91 17.61
CA ASP A 16 -3.49 1.73 18.04
C ASP A 16 -3.05 0.25 17.98
N TYR A 17 -4.00 -0.67 18.09
CA TYR A 17 -3.75 -2.11 18.11
C TYR A 17 -4.02 -2.81 16.76
N ILE A 18 -4.26 -2.03 15.71
CA ILE A 18 -4.42 -2.57 14.36
C ILE A 18 -3.03 -2.78 13.74
N ASN A 19 -2.72 -4.02 13.39
CA ASN A 19 -1.48 -4.31 12.68
C ASN A 19 -1.66 -3.95 11.19
N VAL A 20 -0.76 -3.12 10.66
CA VAL A 20 -0.79 -2.68 9.26
C VAL A 20 0.42 -3.21 8.50
N PHE A 21 0.16 -3.85 7.35
CA PHE A 21 1.17 -4.25 6.39
C PHE A 21 0.99 -3.45 5.09
N CYS A 22 1.97 -2.62 4.75
CA CYS A 22 1.96 -1.78 3.54
C CYS A 22 2.78 -2.40 2.42
N ILE A 23 2.26 -2.36 1.19
CA ILE A 23 3.00 -2.68 -0.03
C ILE A 23 2.89 -1.53 -1.03
N TYR A 24 3.86 -1.43 -1.94
CA TYR A 24 3.78 -0.52 -3.09
C TYR A 24 2.80 -1.09 -4.13
N ALA A 25 1.81 -0.29 -4.54
CA ALA A 25 0.87 -0.64 -5.59
C ALA A 25 1.24 0.03 -6.91
N ALA A 26 1.73 -0.76 -7.86
CA ALA A 26 1.80 -0.35 -9.26
C ALA A 26 0.39 -0.45 -9.87
N HIS A 27 -0.29 0.68 -10.04
CA HIS A 27 -1.64 0.77 -10.60
C HIS A 27 -1.74 1.94 -11.59
N SER A 28 -2.78 1.94 -12.43
CA SER A 28 -2.99 2.90 -13.52
C SER A 28 -3.30 4.34 -13.10
N GLY A 29 -3.18 4.68 -11.82
CA GLY A 29 -3.59 5.97 -11.29
C GLY A 29 -5.09 6.21 -11.53
N GLU A 30 -5.41 7.37 -12.09
CA GLU A 30 -6.77 7.79 -12.48
C GLU A 30 -7.11 7.44 -13.94
N LEU A 31 -6.24 6.70 -14.64
CA LEU A 31 -6.51 6.30 -16.02
C LEU A 31 -7.62 5.24 -16.05
N GLU A 32 -8.76 5.62 -16.62
CA GLU A 32 -9.88 4.71 -16.86
C GLU A 32 -9.68 3.82 -18.09
N THR A 33 -8.94 4.32 -19.09
CA THR A 33 -8.69 3.60 -20.36
C THR A 33 -7.23 3.71 -20.78
N VAL A 34 -6.75 2.64 -21.43
CA VAL A 34 -5.37 2.54 -21.94
C VAL A 34 -5.42 2.53 -23.47
N SER A 35 -4.77 3.51 -24.09
CA SER A 35 -4.58 3.65 -25.52
C SER A 35 -3.09 3.87 -25.82
N GLU A 36 -2.70 3.85 -27.09
CA GLU A 36 -1.32 4.18 -27.50
C GLU A 36 -0.88 5.56 -27.00
N GLU A 37 -1.79 6.54 -26.94
CA GLU A 37 -1.52 7.90 -26.45
C GLU A 37 -1.32 7.97 -24.94
N THR A 38 -1.93 7.05 -24.18
CA THR A 38 -1.84 7.03 -22.71
C THR A 38 -0.81 6.03 -22.18
N LEU A 39 -0.12 5.28 -23.05
CA LEU A 39 0.91 4.31 -22.67
C LEU A 39 2.04 4.92 -21.84
N ASP A 40 2.53 6.10 -22.22
CA ASP A 40 3.61 6.77 -21.48
C ASP A 40 3.15 7.22 -20.08
N ILE A 41 1.88 7.64 -19.96
CA ILE A 41 1.28 8.01 -18.68
C ILE A 41 1.12 6.76 -17.80
N LEU A 42 0.59 5.67 -18.36
CA LEU A 42 0.46 4.40 -17.64
C LEU A 42 1.82 3.89 -17.18
N LYS A 43 2.83 3.93 -18.04
CA LYS A 43 4.18 3.50 -17.68
C LYS A 43 4.70 4.29 -16.49
N LYS A 44 4.56 5.62 -16.51
CA LYS A 44 4.93 6.49 -15.41
C LYS A 44 4.16 6.18 -14.12
N GLU A 45 2.89 5.83 -14.21
CA GLU A 45 2.10 5.41 -13.05
C GLU A 45 2.55 4.06 -12.47
N LEU A 46 3.02 3.14 -13.30
CA LEU A 46 3.50 1.82 -12.85
C LEU A 46 4.94 1.84 -12.32
N GLU A 47 5.75 2.81 -12.75
CA GLU A 47 7.13 2.98 -12.28
C GLU A 47 7.20 3.19 -10.76
N ILE A 48 8.23 2.64 -10.12
CA ILE A 48 8.56 2.90 -8.72
C ILE A 48 9.37 4.22 -8.64
N PRO A 49 8.89 5.24 -7.92
CA PRO A 49 9.62 6.49 -7.74
C PRO A 49 10.97 6.27 -7.04
N LYS A 50 11.97 7.11 -7.36
CA LYS A 50 13.32 6.98 -6.79
C LYS A 50 13.32 7.17 -5.26
N GLU A 51 12.37 7.93 -4.75
CA GLU A 51 12.13 8.16 -3.33
C GLU A 51 11.88 6.84 -2.57
N CYS A 52 11.29 5.83 -3.25
CA CYS A 52 11.07 4.50 -2.68
C CYS A 52 12.35 3.68 -2.53
N LEU A 53 13.48 4.07 -3.14
CA LEU A 53 14.78 3.42 -2.89
C LEU A 53 15.23 3.57 -1.43
N ASN A 54 14.71 4.58 -0.72
CA ASN A 54 14.95 4.76 0.71
C ASN A 54 14.24 3.72 1.58
N LEU A 55 13.31 2.94 1.02
CA LEU A 55 12.60 1.86 1.73
C LEU A 55 13.40 0.55 1.75
N GLY A 56 14.40 0.42 0.88
CA GLY A 56 15.28 -0.75 0.82
C GLY A 56 15.86 -1.00 -0.58
N GLU A 57 16.98 -1.73 -0.64
CA GLU A 57 17.64 -2.09 -1.90
C GLU A 57 16.88 -3.17 -2.69
N TYR A 58 16.17 -4.06 -1.99
CA TYR A 58 15.49 -5.22 -2.57
C TYR A 58 13.97 -5.11 -2.46
N ALA A 59 13.28 -5.65 -3.46
CA ALA A 59 11.84 -5.82 -3.47
C ALA A 59 11.46 -7.28 -3.65
N VAL A 60 10.24 -7.60 -3.21
CA VAL A 60 9.52 -8.81 -3.58
C VAL A 60 8.38 -8.37 -4.51
N LEU A 61 8.51 -8.68 -5.80
CA LEU A 61 7.50 -8.40 -6.80
C LEU A 61 6.47 -9.52 -6.81
N VAL A 62 5.23 -9.20 -6.44
CA VAL A 62 4.10 -10.14 -6.52
C VAL A 62 3.61 -10.21 -7.96
N THR A 63 3.79 -11.35 -8.62
CA THR A 63 3.43 -11.57 -10.03
C THR A 63 2.01 -12.08 -10.20
N ASN A 64 1.39 -12.62 -9.14
CA ASN A 64 -0.01 -13.02 -9.11
C ASN A 64 -0.70 -12.43 -7.87
N VAL A 65 -1.18 -11.20 -8.02
CA VAL A 65 -1.83 -10.44 -6.93
C VAL A 65 -3.08 -11.14 -6.37
N PRO A 66 -4.00 -11.68 -7.19
CA PRO A 66 -5.16 -12.42 -6.66
C PRO A 66 -4.77 -13.59 -5.76
N GLN A 67 -3.83 -14.44 -6.19
CA GLN A 67 -3.39 -15.57 -5.36
C GLN A 67 -2.67 -15.13 -4.08
N PHE A 68 -1.91 -14.04 -4.13
CA PHE A 68 -1.25 -13.49 -2.94
C PHE A 68 -2.28 -13.03 -1.90
N ILE A 69 -3.29 -12.28 -2.34
CA ILE A 69 -4.40 -11.82 -1.47
C ILE A 69 -5.17 -13.02 -0.92
N ASP A 70 -5.45 -14.05 -1.73
CA ASP A 70 -6.17 -15.24 -1.27
C ASP A 70 -5.40 -16.03 -0.20
N ARG A 71 -4.06 -16.10 -0.32
CA ARG A 71 -3.22 -16.72 0.72
C ARG A 71 -3.22 -15.95 2.03
N ILE A 72 -3.20 -14.60 1.96
CA ILE A 72 -3.37 -13.76 3.16
C ILE A 72 -4.74 -13.99 3.78
N LYS A 73 -5.83 -13.89 3.00
CA LYS A 73 -7.20 -14.11 3.48
C LYS A 73 -7.35 -15.46 4.16
N LYS A 74 -6.79 -16.52 3.55
CA LYS A 74 -6.82 -17.86 4.14
C LYS A 74 -6.12 -17.89 5.50
N ALA A 75 -4.91 -17.35 5.60
CA ALA A 75 -4.17 -17.31 6.86
C ALA A 75 -4.88 -16.49 7.96
N VAL A 76 -5.54 -15.39 7.58
CA VAL A 76 -6.38 -14.57 8.47
C VAL A 76 -7.58 -15.37 8.99
N MET A 77 -8.31 -16.04 8.09
CA MET A 77 -9.47 -16.85 8.45
C MET A 77 -9.11 -18.02 9.37
N ASP A 78 -7.99 -18.71 9.10
CA ASP A 78 -7.50 -19.82 9.92
C ASP A 78 -7.18 -19.40 11.37
N LYS A 79 -6.95 -18.10 11.59
CA LYS A 79 -6.69 -17.49 12.91
C LYS A 79 -7.90 -16.79 13.51
N ASN A 80 -9.04 -16.75 12.82
CA ASN A 80 -10.24 -16.02 13.21
C ASN A 80 -9.97 -14.51 13.45
N TYR A 81 -9.07 -13.92 12.66
CA TYR A 81 -8.83 -12.48 12.64
C TYR A 81 -9.74 -11.79 11.64
N LYS A 82 -9.90 -10.47 11.77
CA LYS A 82 -10.53 -9.64 10.74
C LYS A 82 -9.47 -8.96 9.89
N MET A 83 -9.80 -8.69 8.64
CA MET A 83 -8.91 -7.97 7.73
C MET A 83 -9.69 -7.06 6.80
N THR A 84 -9.19 -5.83 6.67
CA THR A 84 -9.59 -4.88 5.63
C THR A 84 -8.36 -4.55 4.79
N SER A 85 -8.52 -4.32 3.48
CA SER A 85 -7.39 -3.94 2.63
C SER A 85 -7.80 -2.97 1.53
N GLY A 86 -6.89 -2.08 1.15
CA GLY A 86 -7.21 -1.01 0.20
C GLY A 86 -6.06 -0.07 -0.11
N LEU A 87 -6.25 0.73 -1.15
CA LEU A 87 -5.36 1.83 -1.51
C LEU A 87 -5.44 2.94 -0.46
N VAL A 88 -4.31 3.56 -0.17
CA VAL A 88 -4.23 4.73 0.70
C VAL A 88 -4.67 5.97 -0.06
N THR A 89 -5.56 6.75 0.55
CA THR A 89 -5.92 8.08 0.06
C THR A 89 -5.07 9.13 0.76
N TYR A 90 -4.49 10.02 -0.04
CA TYR A 90 -3.58 11.04 0.44
C TYR A 90 -4.30 12.37 0.65
N TYR A 91 -3.93 13.10 1.70
CA TYR A 91 -4.50 14.41 2.01
C TYR A 91 -3.40 15.43 2.32
N ASP A 92 -3.67 16.68 2.00
CA ASP A 92 -2.82 17.82 2.34
C ASP A 92 -3.12 18.22 3.80
N PRO A 93 -2.12 18.14 4.71
CA PRO A 93 -2.32 18.46 6.13
C PRO A 93 -2.60 19.94 6.40
N ASP A 94 -2.28 20.84 5.48
CA ASP A 94 -2.46 22.29 5.65
C ASP A 94 -3.87 22.75 5.24
N THR A 95 -4.52 22.04 4.31
CA THR A 95 -5.85 22.38 3.79
C THR A 95 -6.97 21.45 4.26
N PHE A 96 -6.65 20.26 4.79
CA PHE A 96 -7.64 19.35 5.33
C PHE A 96 -8.14 19.81 6.71
N HIS A 97 -9.45 20.05 6.82
CA HIS A 97 -10.10 20.49 8.06
C HIS A 97 -11.29 19.59 8.44
N GLY A 98 -11.15 18.28 8.26
CA GLY A 98 -12.20 17.28 8.49
C GLY A 98 -11.87 16.23 9.54
N ASN A 99 -12.77 15.26 9.67
CA ASN A 99 -12.55 14.05 10.46
C ASN A 99 -12.53 12.84 9.52
N PHE A 100 -11.77 11.83 9.89
CA PHE A 100 -11.87 10.50 9.30
C PHE A 100 -12.76 9.64 10.21
N PHE A 101 -13.65 8.86 9.61
CA PHE A 101 -14.61 8.04 10.36
C PHE A 101 -14.23 6.57 10.32
N GLU A 102 -14.59 5.84 11.37
CA GLU A 102 -14.39 4.39 11.45
C GLU A 102 -12.95 3.99 11.09
N ASP A 103 -12.76 3.05 10.16
CA ASP A 103 -11.48 2.52 9.72
C ASP A 103 -10.76 3.41 8.68
N GLU A 104 -11.38 4.52 8.23
CA GLU A 104 -10.75 5.43 7.28
C GLU A 104 -9.35 5.89 7.68
N PRO A 105 -9.05 6.25 8.95
CA PRO A 105 -7.71 6.69 9.36
C PRO A 105 -6.60 5.71 8.98
N ILE A 106 -6.90 4.41 8.97
CA ILE A 106 -5.96 3.34 8.61
C ILE A 106 -5.54 3.45 7.14
N PHE A 107 -6.38 4.03 6.28
CA PHE A 107 -6.14 4.19 4.84
C PHE A 107 -5.91 5.65 4.44
N ARG A 108 -5.56 6.52 5.39
CA ARG A 108 -5.23 7.93 5.14
C ARG A 108 -3.76 8.20 5.43
N LYS A 109 -3.12 9.00 4.59
CA LYS A 109 -1.73 9.44 4.79
C LYS A 109 -1.53 10.86 4.27
N GLN A 110 -0.60 11.60 4.87
CA GLN A 110 -0.21 12.90 4.35
C GLN A 110 0.39 12.76 2.95
N ASP A 111 0.07 13.69 2.07
CA ASP A 111 0.47 13.72 0.66
C ASP A 111 1.98 13.85 0.42
N GLY A 112 2.75 14.36 1.38
CA GLY A 112 4.22 14.29 1.37
C GLY A 112 4.76 12.85 1.19
N TYR A 113 3.94 11.84 1.48
CA TYR A 113 4.26 10.42 1.29
C TYR A 113 3.56 9.78 0.08
N LYS A 114 2.94 10.57 -0.81
CA LYS A 114 2.20 10.07 -1.99
C LYS A 114 3.05 9.20 -2.92
N HIS A 115 4.36 9.46 -2.98
CA HIS A 115 5.32 8.65 -3.74
C HIS A 115 5.33 7.17 -3.34
N GLN A 116 4.89 6.82 -2.13
CA GLN A 116 4.89 5.43 -1.65
C GLN A 116 3.76 4.57 -2.24
N LYS A 117 2.74 5.18 -2.87
CA LYS A 117 1.58 4.51 -3.51
C LYS A 117 1.11 3.27 -2.76
N GLU A 118 0.77 3.45 -1.49
CA GLU A 118 0.53 2.34 -0.57
C GLU A 118 -0.79 1.62 -0.84
N TYR A 119 -0.73 0.30 -0.83
CA TYR A 119 -1.86 -0.58 -0.56
C TYR A 119 -1.64 -1.23 0.81
N ARG A 120 -2.62 -1.11 1.71
CA ARG A 120 -2.53 -1.58 3.08
C ARG A 120 -3.38 -2.81 3.29
N PHE A 121 -2.87 -3.74 4.07
CA PHE A 121 -3.64 -4.75 4.77
C PHE A 121 -3.69 -4.36 6.24
N ALA A 122 -4.89 -4.21 6.78
CA ALA A 122 -5.16 -3.90 8.18
C ALA A 122 -5.73 -5.15 8.86
N PHE A 123 -5.07 -5.62 9.91
CA PHE A 123 -5.45 -6.82 10.64
C PHE A 123 -5.93 -6.44 12.04
N ASP A 124 -7.18 -6.77 12.34
CA ASP A 124 -7.75 -6.71 13.70
C ASP A 124 -7.70 -8.13 14.28
N THR A 125 -6.78 -8.32 15.22
CA THR A 125 -6.57 -9.59 15.92
C THR A 125 -7.42 -9.70 17.19
N GLY A 126 -8.09 -8.61 17.61
CA GLY A 126 -8.75 -8.48 18.90
C GLY A 126 -7.79 -8.44 20.10
N LEU A 127 -6.48 -8.39 19.86
CA LEU A 127 -5.46 -8.29 20.90
C LEU A 127 -5.02 -6.84 21.09
N VAL A 128 -4.73 -6.49 22.33
CA VAL A 128 -4.17 -5.19 22.73
C VAL A 128 -2.66 -5.36 22.90
N GLY A 129 -1.88 -4.46 22.30
CA GLY A 129 -0.43 -4.41 22.43
C GLY A 129 0.27 -4.00 21.12
N ASP A 130 1.58 -3.82 21.22
CA ASP A 130 2.43 -3.33 20.13
C ASP A 130 3.22 -4.47 19.45
N ASP A 131 2.90 -5.72 19.80
CA ASP A 131 3.59 -6.89 19.26
C ASP A 131 3.32 -7.02 17.75
N PRO A 132 4.35 -7.33 16.94
CA PRO A 132 4.16 -7.55 15.53
C PRO A 132 3.33 -8.81 15.27
N LEU A 133 2.35 -8.70 14.37
CA LEU A 133 1.62 -9.87 13.87
C LEU A 133 2.51 -10.70 12.93
N ILE A 134 2.81 -11.93 13.32
CA ILE A 134 3.47 -12.91 12.46
C ILE A 134 2.41 -13.81 11.82
N LEU A 135 2.16 -13.60 10.53
CA LEU A 135 1.18 -14.36 9.75
C LEU A 135 1.87 -15.23 8.70
N ASN A 136 1.73 -16.56 8.82
CA ASN A 136 2.25 -17.49 7.84
C ASN A 136 1.24 -17.69 6.69
N ILE A 137 1.58 -17.18 5.50
CA ILE A 137 0.75 -17.30 4.28
C ILE A 137 1.21 -18.45 3.36
N GLY A 138 2.16 -19.26 3.81
CA GLY A 138 2.79 -20.31 3.02
C GLY A 138 3.96 -19.82 2.16
N ASN A 139 4.53 -20.74 1.37
CA ASN A 139 5.53 -20.38 0.36
C ASN A 139 4.89 -19.49 -0.70
N ILE A 140 5.60 -18.47 -1.20
CA ILE A 140 5.12 -17.55 -2.25
C ILE A 140 6.05 -17.49 -3.46
N SER A 141 7.05 -18.38 -3.54
CA SER A 141 8.06 -18.38 -4.61
C SER A 141 7.47 -18.67 -5.99
N ASP A 142 6.24 -19.20 -6.05
CA ASP A 142 5.47 -19.45 -7.28
C ASP A 142 4.67 -18.22 -7.75
N ILE A 143 4.46 -17.24 -6.88
CA ILE A 143 3.65 -16.03 -7.14
C ILE A 143 4.40 -14.73 -6.87
N ALA A 144 5.70 -14.81 -6.54
CA ALA A 144 6.53 -13.67 -6.25
C ALA A 144 8.00 -13.91 -6.60
N VAL A 145 8.69 -12.83 -6.99
CA VAL A 145 10.11 -12.84 -7.36
C VAL A 145 10.85 -11.80 -6.53
N LYS A 146 12.05 -12.16 -6.05
CA LYS A 146 12.96 -11.22 -5.39
C LYS A 146 13.83 -10.53 -6.44
N CYS A 147 13.90 -9.20 -6.40
CA CYS A 147 14.72 -8.40 -7.30
C CYS A 147 15.32 -7.19 -6.57
N LYS A 148 16.24 -6.47 -7.21
CA LYS A 148 16.61 -5.13 -6.76
C LYS A 148 15.53 -4.14 -7.18
N VAL A 149 15.24 -3.16 -6.33
CA VAL A 149 14.25 -2.12 -6.66
C VAL A 149 14.66 -1.36 -7.92
N SER A 150 15.97 -1.13 -8.11
CA SER A 150 16.54 -0.50 -9.31
C SER A 150 16.20 -1.22 -10.62
N ASP A 151 15.94 -2.53 -10.56
CA ASP A 151 15.74 -3.36 -11.75
C ASP A 151 14.27 -3.43 -12.17
N VAL A 152 13.34 -3.10 -11.26
CA VAL A 152 11.89 -3.18 -11.52
C VAL A 152 11.50 -2.27 -12.68
N ASN A 153 11.89 -1.00 -12.64
CA ASN A 153 11.55 -0.04 -13.69
C ASN A 153 12.24 -0.38 -15.01
N ASN A 154 13.47 -0.89 -14.97
CA ASN A 154 14.21 -1.30 -16.17
C ASN A 154 13.55 -2.50 -16.88
N GLY A 155 12.88 -3.38 -16.12
CA GLY A 155 12.15 -4.53 -16.64
C GLY A 155 10.71 -4.24 -17.07
N LEU A 156 10.18 -3.04 -16.82
CA LEU A 156 8.80 -2.69 -17.11
C LEU A 156 8.59 -2.49 -18.62
N ASN A 157 7.91 -3.45 -19.25
CA ASN A 157 7.52 -3.40 -20.66
C ASN A 157 6.01 -3.63 -20.78
N ILE A 158 5.32 -2.69 -21.42
CA ILE A 158 3.87 -2.72 -21.63
C ILE A 158 3.63 -2.94 -23.11
N LYS A 159 2.83 -3.96 -23.43
CA LYS A 159 2.41 -4.28 -24.80
C LYS A 159 0.94 -4.60 -24.79
N PHE A 160 0.22 -4.15 -25.81
CA PHE A 160 -1.10 -4.68 -26.08
C PHE A 160 -0.95 -6.13 -26.53
N LEU A 161 -1.83 -6.99 -26.03
CA LEU A 161 -1.92 -8.36 -26.55
C LEU A 161 -2.52 -8.27 -27.95
N GLU A 162 -1.77 -8.73 -28.94
CA GLU A 162 -2.31 -8.90 -30.29
C GLU A 162 -3.49 -9.87 -30.23
N SER A 163 -4.58 -9.49 -30.89
CA SER A 163 -5.83 -10.26 -30.94
C SER A 163 -5.73 -11.49 -31.84
#